data_AF-A0A1V9ZAZ4-F1
#
_entry.id   AF-A0A1V9ZAZ4-F1
#
_cell.length_a   1.000
_cell.length_b   1.000
_cell.length_c   1.000
_cell.angle_alpha   90.00
_cell.angle_beta   90.00
_cell.angle_gamma   90.00
#
_symmetry.space_group_name_H-M   'P 1'
#
loop_
_entity.id
_entity.type
_entity.pdbx_description
1 polymer ?
#
loop_
_entity_poly.entity_id
_entity_poly.type
_entity_poly.pdbx_seq_one_letter_code
_entity_poly.pdbx_strand_id
1 'polypeptide(L)'
;MPVLTVSSIMSTPVMPIGPATKGVIFKSGLPATSQNIIRYIDILIGMCIILLVAVDSVVNNWVINDFVGDGYAFLTPIATVQNADQLQQEYQFASHSGLIDLSNIGYWMINTTVSALSAKSDSIFVLSVGWFTSAPESADQCKIFQATYPFDISQTPVAHLGVVSNSVTYIRGNAATHIFRNDLTENLAKAPIDSTGLDALGYVPGRIGTDMRLTTGISLVNTSTPQVYDVAFYKIYPKSFCSGCDPATELGFGHCNLTFVYNDSSKSVTITKSNNLLGSTYKLGLLSPHSSFSTASYYVKFTAILFAVGGFLASRRTVMWLEVDHTKTQSIASKIIRMVLPKYFPYPSRALRFDMFCYNSDIFSILFAPNEFV
;
A
#
# COMPACT_ATOMS: atom_id res chain seq x y z
N MET A 1 -78.69 -14.65 38.05
CA MET A 1 -77.69 -13.82 38.74
C MET A 1 -76.61 -13.45 37.75
N PRO A 2 -76.18 -12.19 37.69
CA PRO A 2 -75.61 -11.59 36.49
C PRO A 2 -74.08 -11.64 36.42
N VAL A 3 -73.61 -11.57 35.17
CA VAL A 3 -72.23 -11.46 34.70
C VAL A 3 -71.58 -10.16 35.22
N LEU A 4 -70.36 -10.26 35.74
CA LEU A 4 -69.49 -9.10 36.00
C LEU A 4 -68.18 -9.24 35.22
N THR A 5 -67.94 -8.18 34.46
CA THR A 5 -66.94 -7.94 33.44
C THR A 5 -65.53 -7.74 34.01
N VAL A 6 -64.53 -8.33 33.37
CA VAL A 6 -63.12 -7.98 33.55
C VAL A 6 -62.89 -6.63 32.87
N SER A 7 -62.80 -5.55 33.65
CA SER A 7 -62.38 -4.25 33.12
C SER A 7 -60.89 -4.30 32.80
N SER A 8 -60.55 -4.00 31.56
CA SER A 8 -59.18 -3.74 31.12
C SER A 8 -58.53 -2.68 32.01
N ILE A 9 -57.46 -3.04 32.72
CA ILE A 9 -56.57 -2.04 33.33
C ILE A 9 -55.84 -1.37 32.17
N MET A 10 -56.38 -0.24 31.72
CA MET A 10 -55.67 0.69 30.84
C MET A 10 -54.37 1.09 31.54
N SER A 11 -53.24 0.73 30.92
CA SER A 11 -51.93 1.30 31.22
C SER A 11 -52.04 2.83 31.14
N THR A 12 -51.98 3.50 32.28
CA THR A 12 -51.90 4.96 32.32
C THR A 12 -50.64 5.42 31.58
N PRO A 13 -50.74 6.35 30.62
CA PRO A 13 -49.57 6.88 29.95
C PRO A 13 -48.69 7.59 30.99
N VAL A 14 -47.43 7.17 31.06
CA VAL A 14 -46.42 7.82 31.90
C VAL A 14 -46.20 9.23 31.38
N MET A 15 -46.79 10.23 32.05
CA MET A 15 -46.47 11.63 31.77
C MET A 15 -45.07 11.95 32.30
N PRO A 16 -44.19 12.54 31.48
CA PRO A 16 -42.88 12.97 31.95
C PRO A 16 -43.05 14.13 32.95
N ILE A 17 -42.54 13.95 34.17
CA ILE A 17 -42.41 15.01 35.17
C ILE A 17 -41.07 15.71 34.88
N GLY A 18 -41.12 16.74 34.05
CA GLY A 18 -40.02 17.64 33.70
C GLY A 18 -40.60 18.89 33.05
N PRO A 19 -39.89 20.04 33.03
CA PRO A 19 -40.45 21.29 32.52
C PRO A 19 -40.79 21.13 31.03
N ALA A 20 -42.08 20.97 30.74
CA ALA A 20 -42.65 20.98 29.39
C ALA A 20 -42.91 22.41 28.90
N THR A 21 -42.02 23.35 29.22
CA THR A 21 -42.13 24.75 28.82
C THR A 21 -41.11 25.08 27.73
N LYS A 22 -41.61 25.06 26.49
CA LYS A 22 -41.10 25.74 25.28
C LYS A 22 -39.58 25.74 25.16
N GLY A 23 -39.04 24.62 24.66
CA GLY A 23 -37.72 24.67 24.01
C GLY A 23 -37.72 25.81 22.99
N VAL A 24 -36.71 26.67 23.06
CA VAL A 24 -36.49 27.73 22.09
C VAL A 24 -36.37 27.07 20.71
N ILE A 25 -37.44 27.12 19.93
CA ILE A 25 -37.38 26.79 18.51
C ILE A 25 -36.64 27.95 17.88
N PHE A 26 -35.33 27.81 17.66
CA PHE A 26 -34.64 28.65 16.70
C PHE A 26 -35.34 28.41 15.36
N LYS A 27 -36.25 29.32 14.97
CA LYS A 27 -36.69 29.42 13.58
C LYS A 27 -35.45 29.83 12.80
N SER A 28 -34.78 28.87 12.18
CA SER A 28 -33.82 29.19 11.13
C SER A 28 -34.62 29.97 10.08
N GLY A 29 -34.17 31.18 9.75
CA GLY A 29 -34.84 32.09 8.79
C GLY A 29 -34.83 31.57 7.34
N LEU A 30 -34.51 30.29 7.13
CA LEU A 30 -34.40 29.66 5.84
C LEU A 30 -35.75 29.02 5.43
N PRO A 31 -36.22 29.22 4.19
CA PRO A 31 -37.40 28.56 3.66
C PRO A 31 -37.34 27.04 3.85
N ALA A 32 -38.50 26.39 4.07
CA ALA A 32 -38.58 24.93 4.27
C ALA A 32 -37.94 24.12 3.12
N THR A 33 -38.00 24.63 1.90
CA THR A 33 -37.30 24.10 0.72
C THR A 33 -35.78 24.14 0.88
N SER A 34 -35.21 25.24 1.36
CA SER A 34 -33.77 25.36 1.62
C SER A 34 -33.31 24.41 2.74
N GLN A 35 -34.12 24.22 3.78
CA GLN A 35 -33.83 23.26 4.85
C GLN A 35 -33.83 21.81 4.35
N ASN A 36 -34.76 21.46 3.46
CA ASN A 36 -34.80 20.14 2.84
C ASN A 36 -33.58 19.91 1.93
N ILE A 37 -33.19 20.90 1.12
CA ILE A 37 -32.01 20.84 0.26
C ILE A 37 -30.73 20.64 1.09
N ILE A 38 -30.53 21.44 2.15
CA ILE A 38 -29.40 21.30 3.07
C ILE A 38 -29.36 19.87 3.66
N ARG A 39 -30.51 19.34 4.08
CA ARG A 39 -30.61 17.98 4.61
C ARG A 39 -30.25 16.90 3.58
N TYR A 40 -30.63 17.07 2.31
CA TYR A 40 -30.26 16.13 1.25
C TYR A 40 -28.75 16.18 0.96
N ILE A 41 -28.18 17.38 0.90
CA ILE A 41 -26.73 17.58 0.73
C ILE A 41 -25.96 16.93 1.89
N ASP A 42 -26.42 17.15 3.13
CA ASP A 42 -25.85 16.55 4.33
C ASP A 42 -25.83 15.01 4.29
N ILE A 43 -26.94 14.39 3.87
CA ILE A 43 -27.02 12.93 3.73
C ILE A 43 -26.08 12.44 2.63
N LEU A 44 -26.00 13.15 1.51
CA LEU A 44 -25.16 12.78 0.38
C LEU A 44 -23.67 12.86 0.75
N ILE A 45 -23.25 13.94 1.40
CA ILE A 45 -21.89 14.09 1.94
C ILE A 45 -21.59 12.96 2.92
N GLY A 46 -22.52 12.65 3.82
CA GLY A 46 -22.30 11.58 4.79
C GLY A 46 -22.18 10.19 4.17
N MET A 47 -22.96 9.89 3.13
CA MET A 47 -22.82 8.65 2.36
C MET A 47 -21.48 8.57 1.64
N CYS A 48 -21.02 9.67 1.03
CA CYS A 48 -19.70 9.73 0.40
C CYS A 48 -18.58 9.45 1.41
N ILE A 49 -18.64 10.07 2.60
CA ILE A 49 -17.64 9.86 3.66
C ILE A 49 -17.65 8.40 4.12
N ILE A 50 -18.82 7.82 4.39
CA ILE A 50 -18.93 6.39 4.77
C ILE A 50 -18.30 5.49 3.71
N LEU A 51 -18.57 5.75 2.43
CA LEU A 51 -18.01 4.98 1.34
C LEU A 51 -16.48 5.11 1.27
N LEU A 52 -15.94 6.32 1.41
CA LEU A 52 -14.49 6.55 1.45
C LEU A 52 -13.83 5.82 2.61
N VAL A 53 -14.42 5.86 3.81
CA VAL A 53 -13.93 5.15 4.99
C VAL A 53 -13.95 3.64 4.80
N ALA A 54 -15.02 3.11 4.21
CA ALA A 54 -15.13 1.68 3.89
C ALA A 54 -14.07 1.26 2.87
N VAL A 55 -13.87 2.07 1.82
CA VAL A 55 -12.83 1.83 0.81
C VAL A 55 -11.43 1.87 1.43
N ASP A 56 -11.09 2.89 2.23
CA ASP A 56 -9.77 2.94 2.90
C ASP A 56 -9.56 1.75 3.83
N SER A 57 -10.59 1.35 4.58
CA SER A 57 -10.48 0.24 5.54
C SER A 57 -10.20 -1.11 4.87
N VAL A 58 -10.61 -1.27 3.60
CA VAL A 58 -10.43 -2.52 2.83
C VAL A 58 -9.25 -2.42 1.87
N VAL A 59 -9.22 -1.39 1.01
CA VAL A 59 -8.22 -1.23 -0.06
C VAL A 59 -6.88 -0.80 0.49
N ASN A 60 -6.84 0.03 1.54
CA ASN A 60 -5.60 0.44 2.21
C ASN A 60 -5.26 -0.48 3.39
N ASN A 61 -5.59 -1.76 3.27
CA ASN A 61 -5.25 -2.79 4.24
C ASN A 61 -4.34 -3.84 3.59
N TRP A 62 -3.05 -3.76 3.91
CA TRP A 62 -2.03 -4.62 3.30
C TRP A 62 -2.20 -6.10 3.63
N VAL A 63 -2.75 -6.46 4.81
CA VAL A 63 -3.06 -7.86 5.14
C VAL A 63 -4.14 -8.42 4.22
N ILE A 64 -5.20 -7.65 3.95
CA ILE A 64 -6.26 -8.07 3.03
C ILE A 64 -5.71 -8.19 1.61
N ASN A 65 -4.91 -7.21 1.18
CA ASN A 65 -4.34 -7.20 -0.16
C ASN A 65 -3.30 -8.32 -0.37
N ASP A 66 -2.52 -8.68 0.66
CA ASP A 66 -1.61 -9.83 0.62
C ASP A 66 -2.38 -11.16 0.59
N PHE A 67 -3.45 -11.28 1.38
CA PHE A 67 -4.26 -12.49 1.45
C PHE A 67 -5.11 -12.76 0.19
N VAL A 68 -5.75 -11.71 -0.35
CA VAL A 68 -6.65 -11.82 -1.51
C VAL A 68 -5.90 -11.64 -2.83
N GLY A 69 -4.78 -10.94 -2.81
CA GLY A 69 -4.02 -10.58 -4.00
C GLY A 69 -3.21 -11.74 -4.58
N ASP A 70 -2.98 -11.68 -5.90
CA ASP A 70 -2.10 -12.61 -6.62
C ASP A 70 -0.61 -12.20 -6.54
N GLY A 71 -0.19 -11.64 -5.40
CA GLY A 71 1.16 -11.10 -5.22
C GLY A 71 2.24 -12.18 -5.29
N TYR A 72 1.95 -13.38 -4.79
CA TYR A 72 2.90 -14.50 -4.80
C TYR A 72 3.17 -15.07 -6.20
N ALA A 73 2.46 -14.63 -7.25
CA ALA A 73 2.83 -14.96 -8.63
C ALA A 73 4.23 -14.45 -9.01
N PHE A 74 4.75 -13.42 -8.33
CA PHE A 74 6.12 -12.93 -8.53
C PHE A 74 7.20 -13.82 -7.89
N LEU A 75 6.83 -14.83 -7.09
CA LEU A 75 7.76 -15.79 -6.47
C LEU A 75 8.28 -16.83 -7.48
N THR A 76 7.55 -17.09 -8.57
CA THR A 76 7.86 -18.13 -9.56
C THR A 76 9.34 -18.29 -9.94
N PRO A 77 10.10 -17.24 -10.28
CA PRO A 77 11.49 -17.39 -10.74
C PRO A 77 12.46 -17.86 -9.63
N ILE A 78 12.07 -17.72 -8.36
CA ILE A 78 12.92 -17.99 -7.19
C ILE A 78 12.31 -19.06 -6.27
N ALA A 79 11.25 -19.74 -6.71
CA ALA A 79 10.51 -20.68 -5.87
C ALA A 79 11.32 -21.92 -5.46
N THR A 80 12.40 -22.24 -6.20
CA THR A 80 13.28 -23.39 -5.93
C THR A 80 14.48 -23.03 -5.06
N VAL A 81 14.72 -21.74 -4.78
CA VAL A 81 15.87 -21.27 -4.02
C VAL A 81 15.48 -20.74 -2.64
N GLN A 82 16.43 -20.75 -1.71
CA GLN A 82 16.27 -20.25 -0.34
C GLN A 82 16.99 -18.92 -0.10
N ASN A 83 17.96 -18.58 -0.95
CA ASN A 83 18.82 -17.41 -0.82
C ASN A 83 19.41 -17.01 -2.17
N ALA A 84 20.10 -15.87 -2.23
CA ALA A 84 20.66 -15.34 -3.47
C ALA A 84 21.77 -16.22 -4.04
N ASP A 85 22.58 -16.90 -3.23
CA ASP A 85 23.70 -17.73 -3.71
C ASP A 85 23.24 -18.87 -4.62
N GLN A 86 22.10 -19.48 -4.29
CA GLN A 86 21.53 -20.57 -5.08
C GLN A 86 21.05 -20.11 -6.46
N LEU A 87 20.76 -18.82 -6.66
CA LEU A 87 20.37 -18.31 -7.97
C LEU A 87 21.47 -18.46 -9.02
N GLN A 88 22.75 -18.45 -8.62
CA GLN A 88 23.87 -18.66 -9.56
C GLN A 88 23.93 -20.09 -10.11
N GLN A 89 23.24 -21.04 -9.48
CA GLN A 89 23.15 -22.42 -9.93
C GLN A 89 21.98 -22.61 -10.90
N GLU A 90 20.91 -21.84 -10.72
CA GLU A 90 19.68 -21.91 -11.53
C GLU A 90 19.72 -20.98 -12.76
N TYR A 91 20.46 -19.87 -12.69
CA TYR A 91 20.53 -18.85 -13.74
C TYR A 91 21.96 -18.56 -14.17
N GLN A 92 22.13 -18.39 -15.48
CA GLN A 92 23.35 -17.87 -16.07
C GLN A 92 23.32 -16.34 -16.03
N PHE A 93 24.17 -15.74 -15.21
CA PHE A 93 24.23 -14.29 -15.08
C PHE A 93 25.08 -13.63 -16.18
N ALA A 94 24.66 -12.44 -16.60
CA ALA A 94 25.42 -11.61 -17.53
C ALA A 94 26.86 -11.38 -17.02
N SER A 95 27.83 -11.41 -17.94
CA SER A 95 29.22 -11.09 -17.63
C SER A 95 29.34 -9.66 -17.10
N HIS A 96 30.00 -9.48 -15.94
CA HIS A 96 30.14 -8.19 -15.23
C HIS A 96 28.81 -7.57 -14.74
N SER A 97 27.75 -8.35 -14.66
CA SER A 97 26.45 -7.95 -14.09
C SER A 97 25.76 -9.14 -13.41
N GLY A 98 26.56 -9.96 -12.73
CA GLY A 98 26.09 -11.06 -11.90
C GLY A 98 26.01 -10.67 -10.42
N LEU A 99 25.55 -11.62 -9.60
CA LEU A 99 25.42 -11.42 -8.15
C LEU A 99 26.77 -11.14 -7.46
N ILE A 100 27.86 -11.68 -8.00
CA ILE A 100 29.23 -11.46 -7.49
C ILE A 100 29.77 -10.05 -7.78
N ASP A 101 29.22 -9.37 -8.78
CA ASP A 101 29.64 -8.03 -9.20
C ASP A 101 28.93 -6.93 -8.38
N LEU A 102 27.98 -7.31 -7.53
CA LEU A 102 27.22 -6.38 -6.70
C LEU A 102 28.07 -5.81 -5.56
N SER A 103 27.76 -4.58 -5.18
CA SER A 103 28.18 -4.06 -3.88
C SER A 103 27.64 -4.92 -2.73
N ASN A 104 28.35 -4.94 -1.60
CA ASN A 104 27.94 -5.67 -0.39
C ASN A 104 26.49 -5.39 0.02
N ILE A 105 26.08 -4.12 -0.05
CA ILE A 105 24.69 -3.74 0.29
C ILE A 105 23.70 -4.20 -0.77
N GLY A 106 24.08 -4.15 -2.06
CA GLY A 106 23.21 -4.60 -3.14
C GLY A 106 22.96 -6.11 -3.08
N TYR A 107 24.00 -6.89 -2.82
CA TYR A 107 23.89 -8.33 -2.58
C TYR A 107 23.01 -8.60 -1.34
N TRP A 108 23.26 -7.91 -0.22
CA TRP A 108 22.46 -8.06 0.99
C TRP A 108 20.97 -7.76 0.74
N MET A 109 20.65 -6.70 0.00
CA MET A 109 19.25 -6.35 -0.33
C MET A 109 18.57 -7.46 -1.15
N ILE A 110 19.24 -7.99 -2.17
CA ILE A 110 18.69 -9.11 -2.96
C ILE A 110 18.53 -10.36 -2.11
N ASN A 111 19.52 -10.71 -1.30
CA ASN A 111 19.48 -11.90 -0.46
C ASN A 111 18.35 -11.82 0.57
N THR A 112 18.21 -10.68 1.27
CA THR A 112 17.12 -10.44 2.22
C THR A 112 15.76 -10.58 1.55
N THR A 113 15.57 -9.98 0.37
CA THR A 113 14.32 -10.07 -0.39
C THR A 113 14.02 -11.50 -0.87
N VAL A 114 15.00 -12.20 -1.44
CA VAL A 114 14.84 -13.57 -1.94
C VAL A 114 14.50 -14.51 -0.79
N SER A 115 15.25 -14.46 0.31
CA SER A 115 15.01 -15.31 1.47
C SER A 115 13.66 -15.04 2.14
N ALA A 116 13.23 -13.77 2.24
CA ALA A 116 11.92 -13.44 2.79
C ALA A 116 10.78 -13.97 1.90
N LEU A 117 10.90 -13.82 0.58
CA LEU A 117 9.93 -14.32 -0.40
C LEU A 117 9.86 -15.86 -0.38
N SER A 118 11.01 -16.54 -0.48
CA SER A 118 11.06 -18.01 -0.54
C SER A 118 10.53 -18.66 0.73
N ALA A 119 10.79 -18.05 1.89
CA ALA A 119 10.30 -18.54 3.18
C ALA A 119 8.82 -18.19 3.44
N LYS A 120 8.20 -17.35 2.59
CA LYS A 120 6.88 -16.75 2.84
C LYS A 120 6.81 -16.14 4.25
N SER A 121 7.79 -15.32 4.57
CA SER A 121 7.97 -14.78 5.92
C SER A 121 6.77 -13.90 6.33
N ASP A 122 6.31 -14.02 7.58
CA ASP A 122 5.32 -13.12 8.18
C ASP A 122 5.86 -11.68 8.38
N SER A 123 7.13 -11.45 8.05
CA SER A 123 7.80 -10.15 8.09
C SER A 123 7.61 -9.32 6.82
N ILE A 124 6.88 -9.82 5.82
CA ILE A 124 6.65 -9.12 4.55
C ILE A 124 5.17 -9.19 4.12
N PHE A 125 4.73 -8.18 3.40
CA PHE A 125 3.50 -8.21 2.60
C PHE A 125 3.86 -8.21 1.12
N VAL A 126 3.24 -9.08 0.35
CA VAL A 126 3.42 -9.20 -1.11
C VAL A 126 2.14 -8.76 -1.81
N LEU A 127 2.16 -7.55 -2.34
CA LEU A 127 1.00 -6.87 -2.90
C LEU A 127 1.06 -6.94 -4.43
N SER A 128 -0.08 -7.27 -5.05
CA SER A 128 -0.29 -7.04 -6.49
C SER A 128 -0.84 -5.64 -6.68
N VAL A 129 -0.10 -4.78 -7.40
CA VAL A 129 -0.48 -3.37 -7.60
C VAL A 129 -1.43 -3.24 -8.77
N GLY A 130 -1.14 -3.93 -9.87
CA GLY A 130 -1.96 -3.83 -11.07
C GLY A 130 -1.25 -4.28 -12.33
N TRP A 131 -2.00 -4.28 -13.43
CA TRP A 131 -1.57 -4.74 -14.73
C TRP A 131 -1.64 -3.57 -15.70
N PHE A 132 -0.54 -3.34 -16.41
CA PHE A 132 -0.36 -2.17 -17.26
C PHE A 132 0.02 -2.62 -18.67
N THR A 133 -0.56 -2.01 -19.69
CA THR A 133 -0.18 -2.29 -21.07
C THR A 133 1.11 -1.56 -21.42
N SER A 134 2.08 -2.28 -22.01
CA SER A 134 3.35 -1.72 -22.47
C SER A 134 3.10 -0.83 -23.69
N ALA A 135 3.14 0.48 -23.48
CA ALA A 135 3.00 1.50 -24.51
C ALA A 135 4.38 1.98 -25.02
N PRO A 136 4.46 2.66 -26.17
CA PRO A 136 5.73 3.19 -26.69
C PRO A 136 6.44 4.17 -25.73
N GLU A 137 5.67 4.87 -24.90
CA GLU A 137 6.16 5.81 -23.87
C GLU A 137 6.41 5.17 -22.50
N SER A 138 6.18 3.86 -22.36
CA SER A 138 6.47 3.14 -21.12
C SER A 138 7.98 3.09 -20.86
N ALA A 139 8.36 3.14 -19.58
CA ALA A 139 9.75 3.00 -19.16
C ALA A 139 10.34 1.68 -19.67
N ASP A 140 11.59 1.74 -20.13
CA ASP A 140 12.32 0.59 -20.66
C ASP A 140 12.56 -0.48 -19.57
N GLN A 141 11.95 -1.66 -19.74
CA GLN A 141 12.10 -2.81 -18.85
C GLN A 141 12.96 -3.92 -19.47
N CYS A 142 13.58 -3.71 -20.62
CA CYS A 142 14.22 -4.80 -21.36
C CYS A 142 15.69 -4.54 -21.67
N LYS A 143 16.10 -3.29 -21.88
CA LYS A 143 17.47 -2.97 -22.32
C LYS A 143 18.58 -3.46 -21.40
N ILE A 144 18.31 -3.65 -20.11
CA ILE A 144 19.27 -4.24 -19.17
C ILE A 144 19.73 -5.65 -19.58
N PHE A 145 18.93 -6.39 -20.35
CA PHE A 145 19.32 -7.72 -20.87
C PHE A 145 20.35 -7.65 -22.01
N GLN A 146 20.68 -6.48 -22.57
CA GLN A 146 21.70 -6.38 -23.61
C GLN A 146 23.10 -6.60 -23.04
N ALA A 147 23.50 -7.86 -22.95
CA ALA A 147 24.78 -8.29 -22.42
C ALA A 147 25.22 -9.62 -23.06
N THR A 148 26.42 -10.07 -22.69
CA THR A 148 26.93 -11.41 -23.00
C THR A 148 26.78 -12.30 -21.77
N TYR A 149 26.35 -13.53 -21.99
CA TYR A 149 26.07 -14.52 -20.96
C TYR A 149 26.89 -15.80 -21.22
N PRO A 150 27.50 -16.39 -20.19
CA PRO A 150 28.07 -17.74 -20.31
C PRO A 150 26.93 -18.74 -20.49
N PHE A 151 26.96 -19.51 -21.57
CA PHE A 151 25.91 -20.50 -21.84
C PHE A 151 26.41 -21.58 -22.80
N ASP A 152 26.25 -22.84 -22.42
CA ASP A 152 26.64 -23.99 -23.23
C ASP A 152 25.41 -24.81 -23.64
N ILE A 153 25.01 -24.67 -24.92
CA ILE A 153 23.85 -25.39 -25.48
C ILE A 153 24.02 -26.91 -25.39
N SER A 154 25.26 -27.42 -25.38
CA SER A 154 25.52 -28.85 -25.32
C SER A 154 25.18 -29.47 -23.96
N GLN A 155 25.16 -28.67 -22.90
CA GLN A 155 24.77 -29.11 -21.56
C GLN A 155 23.26 -29.00 -21.35
N THR A 156 22.66 -27.88 -21.77
CA THR A 156 21.22 -27.68 -21.74
C THR A 156 20.78 -26.79 -22.92
N PRO A 157 19.73 -27.16 -23.67
CA PRO A 157 19.21 -26.32 -24.75
C PRO A 157 18.33 -25.17 -24.21
N VAL A 158 17.94 -25.19 -22.93
CA VAL A 158 17.07 -24.18 -22.31
C VAL A 158 17.93 -23.24 -21.46
N ALA A 159 17.96 -21.97 -21.84
CA ALA A 159 18.66 -20.91 -21.13
C ALA A 159 17.75 -20.23 -20.10
N HIS A 160 18.23 -20.14 -18.87
CA HIS A 160 17.68 -19.29 -17.81
C HIS A 160 18.70 -18.19 -17.55
N LEU A 161 18.37 -16.94 -17.89
CA LEU A 161 19.31 -15.83 -17.87
C LEU A 161 18.98 -14.86 -16.74
N GLY A 162 20.02 -14.38 -16.06
CA GLY A 162 19.91 -13.40 -14.99
C GLY A 162 20.76 -12.16 -15.26
N VAL A 163 20.29 -10.99 -14.88
CA VAL A 163 21.11 -9.77 -14.88
C VAL A 163 20.81 -8.97 -13.63
N VAL A 164 21.86 -8.43 -13.01
CA VAL A 164 21.72 -7.59 -11.83
C VAL A 164 22.54 -6.32 -11.98
N SER A 165 21.98 -5.21 -11.50
CA SER A 165 22.67 -3.94 -11.41
C SER A 165 22.29 -3.22 -10.13
N ASN A 166 23.27 -2.73 -9.38
CA ASN A 166 23.04 -1.83 -8.25
C ASN A 166 23.32 -0.38 -8.64
N SER A 167 22.52 0.53 -8.09
CA SER A 167 22.59 1.96 -8.38
C SER A 167 22.33 2.78 -7.11
N VAL A 168 22.89 3.98 -7.08
CA VAL A 168 22.60 5.00 -6.06
C VAL A 168 21.96 6.18 -6.75
N THR A 169 20.75 6.54 -6.32
CA THR A 169 20.06 7.75 -6.75
C THR A 169 20.56 8.93 -5.93
N TYR A 170 21.09 9.93 -6.62
CA TYR A 170 21.47 11.21 -6.04
C TYR A 170 20.29 12.19 -6.12
N ILE A 171 20.03 12.92 -5.04
CA ILE A 171 18.91 13.84 -4.89
C ILE A 171 19.48 15.21 -4.53
N ARG A 172 18.96 16.28 -5.13
CA ARG A 172 19.33 17.65 -4.81
C ARG A 172 18.10 18.42 -4.31
N GLY A 173 18.24 19.01 -3.13
CA GLY A 173 17.16 19.71 -2.47
C GLY A 173 16.08 18.79 -1.91
N ASN A 174 15.05 19.43 -1.36
CA ASN A 174 13.82 18.88 -0.80
C ASN A 174 12.66 19.86 -1.05
N ALA A 175 11.44 19.45 -0.70
CA ALA A 175 10.23 20.24 -0.92
C ALA A 175 10.33 21.68 -0.38
N ALA A 176 10.93 21.89 0.79
CA ALA A 176 11.10 23.22 1.36
C ALA A 176 12.13 24.04 0.57
N THR A 177 13.29 23.47 0.25
CA THR A 177 14.32 24.18 -0.52
C THR A 177 13.86 24.53 -1.94
N HIS A 178 13.01 23.72 -2.56
CA HIS A 178 12.45 24.06 -3.89
C HIS A 178 11.57 25.30 -3.89
N ILE A 179 11.02 25.71 -2.73
CA ILE A 179 10.25 26.95 -2.58
C ILE A 179 11.19 28.16 -2.51
N PHE A 180 12.37 28.01 -1.89
CA PHE A 180 13.26 29.12 -1.57
C PHE A 180 14.54 29.17 -2.43
N ARG A 181 14.79 28.16 -3.27
CA ARG A 181 16.01 28.01 -4.07
C ARG A 181 15.71 27.50 -5.47
N ASN A 182 16.62 27.79 -6.39
CA ASN A 182 16.55 27.39 -7.80
C ASN A 182 17.12 25.97 -8.05
N ASP A 183 17.04 25.08 -7.05
CA ASP A 183 17.63 23.74 -7.11
C ASP A 183 17.00 22.84 -8.19
N LEU A 184 15.82 23.23 -8.73
CA LEU A 184 15.13 22.56 -9.83
C LEU A 184 15.54 23.05 -11.24
N THR A 185 16.21 24.19 -11.35
CA THR A 185 16.40 24.88 -12.64
C THR A 185 17.85 25.24 -12.92
N GLU A 186 18.66 25.50 -11.89
CA GLU A 186 20.05 25.93 -12.04
C GLU A 186 21.05 24.80 -11.72
N ASN A 187 22.13 24.74 -12.49
CA ASN A 187 23.25 23.80 -12.26
C ASN A 187 22.81 22.32 -12.17
N LEU A 188 21.84 21.94 -13.01
CA LEU A 188 21.36 20.56 -13.09
C LEU A 188 22.47 19.65 -13.62
N ALA A 189 22.58 18.47 -13.01
CA ALA A 189 23.50 17.43 -13.46
C ALA A 189 23.18 17.00 -14.90
N LYS A 190 24.21 16.90 -15.75
CA LYS A 190 24.10 16.35 -17.12
C LYS A 190 25.06 15.18 -17.24
N ALA A 191 24.57 14.08 -17.81
CA ALA A 191 25.40 12.93 -18.09
C ALA A 191 26.41 13.24 -19.23
N PRO A 192 27.64 12.69 -19.18
CA PRO A 192 28.20 11.89 -18.09
C PRO A 192 28.73 12.76 -16.93
N ILE A 193 28.44 12.37 -15.69
CA ILE A 193 28.97 12.98 -14.47
C ILE A 193 29.22 11.89 -13.43
N ASP A 194 30.29 12.00 -12.66
CA ASP A 194 30.64 11.07 -11.58
C ASP A 194 30.05 11.52 -10.23
N SER A 195 30.21 10.71 -9.19
CA SER A 195 29.73 11.04 -7.84
C SER A 195 30.35 12.34 -7.33
N THR A 196 31.65 12.56 -7.56
CA THR A 196 32.36 13.77 -7.15
C THR A 196 31.77 15.02 -7.79
N GLY A 197 31.43 14.95 -9.07
CA GLY A 197 30.75 16.03 -9.79
C GLY A 197 29.33 16.27 -9.28
N LEU A 198 28.60 15.21 -8.93
CA LEU A 198 27.27 15.34 -8.32
C LEU A 198 27.34 16.03 -6.95
N ASP A 199 28.30 15.63 -6.11
CA ASP A 199 28.53 16.24 -4.80
C ASP A 199 28.91 17.72 -4.95
N ALA A 200 29.75 18.06 -5.93
CA ALA A 200 30.12 19.44 -6.24
C ALA A 200 28.94 20.31 -6.69
N LEU A 201 27.91 19.70 -7.30
CA LEU A 201 26.66 20.36 -7.68
C LEU A 201 25.63 20.39 -6.54
N GLY A 202 25.96 19.87 -5.35
CA GLY A 202 25.08 19.84 -4.19
C GLY A 202 24.04 18.73 -4.21
N TYR A 203 24.23 17.70 -5.04
CA TYR A 203 23.47 16.46 -4.92
C TYR A 203 24.00 15.63 -3.76
N VAL A 204 23.12 14.88 -3.10
CA VAL A 204 23.46 13.94 -2.03
C VAL A 204 22.93 12.55 -2.37
N PRO A 205 23.64 11.47 -2.00
CA PRO A 205 23.14 10.11 -2.18
C PRO A 205 21.89 9.92 -1.30
N GLY A 206 20.75 9.59 -1.91
CA GLY A 206 19.47 9.52 -1.21
C GLY A 206 18.81 8.15 -1.19
N ARG A 207 19.03 7.32 -2.21
CA ARG A 207 18.39 6.00 -2.29
C ARG A 207 19.28 4.99 -2.99
N ILE A 208 19.40 3.80 -2.43
CA ILE A 208 20.10 2.67 -3.03
C ILE A 208 19.04 1.75 -3.63
N GLY A 209 19.32 1.19 -4.80
CA GLY A 209 18.46 0.19 -5.42
C GLY A 209 19.26 -0.85 -6.18
N THR A 210 18.80 -2.10 -6.12
CA THR A 210 19.43 -3.23 -6.81
C THR A 210 18.41 -3.91 -7.70
N ASP A 211 18.50 -3.74 -9.02
CA ASP A 211 17.57 -4.26 -10.01
C ASP A 211 18.07 -5.63 -10.49
N MET A 212 17.39 -6.69 -10.08
CA MET A 212 17.60 -8.05 -10.58
C MET A 212 16.48 -8.44 -11.52
N ARG A 213 16.84 -8.96 -12.70
CA ARG A 213 15.88 -9.50 -13.67
C ARG A 213 16.26 -10.91 -14.09
N LEU A 214 15.26 -11.78 -14.09
CA LEU A 214 15.40 -13.22 -14.34
C LEU A 214 14.45 -13.60 -15.48
N THR A 215 14.96 -14.22 -16.55
CA THR A 215 14.13 -14.67 -17.67
C THR A 215 13.46 -16.00 -17.35
N THR A 216 12.34 -16.28 -17.99
CA THR A 216 11.86 -17.68 -18.09
C THR A 216 12.80 -18.48 -19.00
N GLY A 217 12.62 -19.81 -19.02
CA GLY A 217 13.42 -20.69 -19.88
C GLY A 217 13.26 -20.35 -21.37
N ILE A 218 14.37 -20.26 -22.08
CA ILE A 218 14.45 -19.92 -23.51
C ILE A 218 15.11 -21.07 -24.26
N SER A 219 14.41 -21.70 -25.20
CA SER A 219 14.98 -22.78 -26.02
C SER A 219 15.81 -22.21 -27.18
N LEU A 220 17.13 -22.20 -27.01
CA LEU A 220 18.06 -21.67 -28.01
C LEU A 220 18.52 -22.75 -28.99
N VAL A 221 18.75 -22.35 -30.23
CA VAL A 221 19.34 -23.22 -31.26
C VAL A 221 20.82 -22.92 -31.41
N ASN A 222 21.64 -23.94 -31.65
CA ASN A 222 23.06 -23.76 -31.96
C ASN A 222 23.24 -23.18 -33.36
N THR A 223 23.12 -21.86 -33.48
CA THR A 223 23.41 -21.10 -34.69
C THR A 223 23.93 -19.70 -34.36
N SER A 224 24.89 -19.25 -35.15
CA SER A 224 25.42 -17.88 -35.10
C SER A 224 24.52 -16.85 -35.78
N THR A 225 23.44 -17.28 -36.43
CA THR A 225 22.45 -16.37 -37.00
C THR A 225 21.58 -15.77 -35.88
N PRO A 226 21.24 -14.47 -35.94
CA PRO A 226 20.37 -13.85 -34.95
C PRO A 226 19.01 -14.56 -34.82
N GLN A 227 18.62 -14.87 -33.59
CA GLN A 227 17.36 -15.51 -33.23
C GLN A 227 16.53 -14.54 -32.39
N VAL A 228 15.24 -14.37 -32.71
CA VAL A 228 14.37 -13.40 -32.04
C VAL A 228 13.30 -14.16 -31.26
N TYR A 229 13.16 -13.85 -29.97
CA TYR A 229 12.18 -14.49 -29.10
C TYR A 229 11.40 -13.47 -28.28
N ASP A 230 10.12 -13.78 -28.06
CA ASP A 230 9.33 -13.21 -26.96
C ASP A 230 9.73 -13.94 -25.67
N VAL A 231 10.33 -13.20 -24.75
CA VAL A 231 10.86 -13.73 -23.50
C VAL A 231 10.15 -13.07 -22.34
N ALA A 232 9.46 -13.89 -21.56
CA ALA A 232 8.92 -13.45 -20.28
C ALA A 232 10.07 -13.29 -19.26
N PHE A 233 9.95 -12.31 -18.39
CA PHE A 233 10.92 -12.07 -17.32
C PHE A 233 10.23 -11.63 -16.04
N TYR A 234 10.92 -11.84 -14.93
CA TYR A 234 10.58 -11.35 -13.62
C TYR A 234 11.59 -10.30 -13.17
N LYS A 235 11.11 -9.32 -12.41
CA LYS A 235 11.90 -8.25 -11.83
C LYS A 235 11.78 -8.30 -10.32
N ILE A 236 12.92 -8.23 -9.64
CA ILE A 236 13.04 -8.06 -8.19
C ILE A 236 13.94 -6.84 -8.00
N TYR A 237 13.35 -5.71 -7.60
CA TYR A 237 14.05 -4.44 -7.47
C TYR A 237 13.89 -3.85 -6.06
N PRO A 238 14.61 -4.39 -5.06
CA PRO A 238 14.69 -3.80 -3.72
C PRO A 238 15.28 -2.40 -3.76
N LYS A 239 14.66 -1.49 -3.01
CA LYS A 239 15.07 -0.09 -2.83
C LYS A 239 15.06 0.27 -1.35
N SER A 240 16.03 1.07 -0.93
CA SER A 240 16.12 1.54 0.44
C SER A 240 16.73 2.93 0.52
N PHE A 241 16.30 3.74 1.50
CA PHE A 241 16.84 5.08 1.75
C PHE A 241 18.09 5.07 2.61
N CYS A 242 18.36 3.96 3.31
CA CYS A 242 19.54 3.82 4.16
C CYS A 242 20.26 2.50 3.88
N SER A 243 21.56 2.47 4.16
CA SER A 243 22.33 1.21 4.13
C SER A 243 21.91 0.32 5.30
N GLY A 244 21.32 -0.84 4.99
CA GLY A 244 20.91 -1.83 5.99
C GLY A 244 19.47 -1.69 6.48
N CYS A 245 18.72 -0.67 6.03
CA CYS A 245 17.28 -0.60 6.27
C CYS A 245 16.54 -1.65 5.44
N ASP A 246 15.41 -2.13 5.98
CA ASP A 246 14.53 -3.07 5.27
C ASP A 246 14.10 -2.49 3.91
N PRO A 247 14.35 -3.22 2.81
CA PRO A 247 14.04 -2.71 1.48
C PRO A 247 12.55 -2.79 1.17
N ALA A 248 12.00 -1.72 0.60
CA ALA A 248 10.76 -1.81 -0.16
C ALA A 248 11.10 -2.30 -1.58
N THR A 249 10.51 -3.41 -1.99
CA THR A 249 10.88 -4.10 -3.23
C THR A 249 9.79 -3.94 -4.28
N GLU A 250 10.17 -3.40 -5.43
CA GLU A 250 9.32 -3.45 -6.62
C GLU A 250 9.44 -4.83 -7.26
N LEU A 251 8.31 -5.49 -7.48
CA LEU A 251 8.22 -6.77 -8.16
C LEU A 251 7.60 -6.56 -9.54
N GLY A 252 8.06 -7.29 -10.54
CA GLY A 252 7.54 -7.14 -11.89
C GLY A 252 7.52 -8.44 -12.67
N PHE A 253 6.61 -8.51 -13.63
CA PHE A 253 6.55 -9.58 -14.63
C PHE A 253 6.15 -8.96 -15.96
N GLY A 254 6.91 -9.24 -17.02
CA GLY A 254 6.67 -8.66 -18.33
C GLY A 254 7.31 -9.46 -19.45
N HIS A 255 7.23 -8.90 -20.66
CA HIS A 255 7.72 -9.53 -21.87
C HIS A 255 8.69 -8.61 -22.62
N CYS A 256 9.80 -9.20 -23.08
CA CYS A 256 10.81 -8.54 -23.88
C CYS A 256 10.95 -9.22 -25.24
N ASN A 257 11.15 -8.42 -26.27
CA ASN A 257 11.56 -8.90 -27.58
C ASN A 257 13.10 -8.89 -27.64
N LEU A 258 13.70 -10.08 -27.51
CA LEU A 258 15.14 -10.27 -27.36
C LEU A 258 15.73 -10.90 -28.63
N THR A 259 16.87 -10.37 -29.09
CA THR A 259 17.63 -10.92 -30.22
C THR A 259 18.94 -11.52 -29.74
N PHE A 260 19.05 -12.84 -29.86
CA PHE A 260 20.17 -13.65 -29.40
C PHE A 260 21.10 -14.02 -30.55
N VAL A 261 22.39 -14.09 -30.25
CA VAL A 261 23.42 -14.67 -31.12
C VAL A 261 24.23 -15.63 -30.27
N TYR A 262 24.23 -16.90 -30.63
CA TYR A 262 25.02 -17.92 -29.94
C TYR A 262 26.38 -18.11 -30.61
N ASN A 263 27.44 -18.20 -29.80
CA ASN A 263 28.77 -18.53 -30.24
C ASN A 263 29.24 -19.81 -29.55
N ASP A 264 29.35 -20.89 -30.32
CA ASP A 264 29.72 -22.21 -29.80
C ASP A 264 31.19 -22.29 -29.37
N SER A 265 32.08 -21.51 -30.00
CA SER A 265 33.50 -21.52 -29.66
C SER A 265 33.79 -20.90 -28.30
N SER A 266 33.06 -19.85 -27.93
CA SER A 266 33.19 -19.18 -26.63
C SER A 266 32.18 -19.66 -25.59
N LYS A 267 31.28 -20.60 -25.94
CA LYS A 267 30.20 -21.09 -25.08
C LYS A 267 29.45 -19.93 -24.43
N SER A 268 28.99 -19.02 -25.28
CA SER A 268 28.36 -17.78 -24.83
C SER A 268 27.20 -17.40 -25.74
N VAL A 269 26.16 -16.81 -25.14
CA VAL A 269 25.08 -16.16 -25.88
C VAL A 269 25.14 -14.66 -25.66
N THR A 270 24.99 -13.89 -26.74
CA THR A 270 24.96 -12.43 -26.68
C THR A 270 23.59 -11.92 -27.10
N ILE A 271 22.99 -11.07 -26.27
CA ILE A 271 21.74 -10.38 -26.58
C ILE A 271 22.09 -9.05 -27.24
N THR A 272 21.93 -8.99 -28.56
CA THR A 272 22.34 -7.82 -29.37
C THR A 272 21.29 -6.73 -29.43
N LYS A 273 20.01 -7.10 -29.30
CA LYS A 273 18.88 -6.17 -29.20
C LYS A 273 17.92 -6.68 -28.14
N SER A 274 17.39 -5.74 -27.36
CA SER A 274 16.39 -6.00 -26.34
C SER A 274 15.49 -4.79 -26.23
N ASN A 275 14.20 -4.99 -26.47
CA ASN A 275 13.17 -3.95 -26.41
C ASN A 275 11.93 -4.46 -25.69
N ASN A 276 11.17 -3.54 -25.09
CA ASN A 276 9.84 -3.85 -24.56
C ASN A 276 8.95 -4.43 -25.67
N LEU A 277 8.20 -5.49 -25.36
CA LEU A 277 7.19 -6.01 -26.28
C LEU A 277 5.95 -5.10 -26.20
N LEU A 278 5.75 -4.25 -27.21
CA LEU A 278 4.63 -3.31 -27.24
C LEU A 278 3.27 -4.04 -27.26
N GLY A 279 2.30 -3.52 -26.51
CA GLY A 279 0.98 -4.13 -26.34
C GLY A 279 0.94 -5.31 -25.36
N SER A 280 2.10 -5.77 -24.85
CA SER A 280 2.14 -6.81 -23.81
C SER A 280 1.75 -6.26 -22.44
N THR A 281 1.23 -7.13 -21.58
CA THR A 281 0.88 -6.78 -20.20
C THR A 281 2.09 -6.86 -19.28
N TYR A 282 2.40 -5.77 -18.59
CA TYR A 282 3.33 -5.69 -17.48
C TYR A 282 2.58 -5.77 -16.16
N LYS A 283 2.86 -6.78 -15.34
CA LYS A 283 2.30 -6.91 -13.99
C LYS A 283 3.28 -6.27 -13.00
N LEU A 284 2.75 -5.42 -12.13
CA LEU A 284 3.52 -4.76 -11.07
C LEU A 284 3.07 -5.27 -9.71
N GLY A 285 4.04 -5.59 -8.87
CA GLY A 285 3.86 -5.92 -7.47
C GLY A 285 4.76 -5.07 -6.58
N LEU A 286 4.47 -5.13 -5.29
CA LEU A 286 5.24 -4.47 -4.25
C LEU A 286 5.41 -5.43 -3.09
N LEU A 287 6.64 -5.60 -2.64
CA LEU A 287 6.93 -6.21 -1.35
C LEU A 287 7.30 -5.12 -0.36
N SER A 288 6.59 -5.09 0.76
CA SER A 288 6.81 -4.14 1.85
C SER A 288 7.12 -4.90 3.14
N PRO A 289 8.06 -4.43 3.97
CA PRO A 289 8.26 -5.00 5.29
C PRO A 289 7.00 -4.82 6.16
N HIS A 290 6.72 -5.83 6.96
CA HIS A 290 5.72 -5.76 8.02
C HIS A 290 6.36 -5.11 9.25
N SER A 291 5.93 -3.89 9.55
CA SER A 291 6.45 -3.11 10.68
C SER A 291 5.46 -3.11 11.85
N SER A 292 5.97 -2.85 13.05
CA SER A 292 5.13 -2.59 14.24
C SER A 292 4.18 -1.40 14.02
N PHE A 293 4.55 -0.45 13.15
CA PHE A 293 3.69 0.65 12.72
C PHE A 293 2.49 0.15 11.90
N SER A 294 2.71 -0.80 10.99
CA SER A 294 1.62 -1.47 10.25
C SER A 294 0.66 -2.17 11.22
N THR A 295 1.20 -2.88 12.22
CA THR A 295 0.40 -3.51 13.27
C THR A 295 -0.39 -2.50 14.11
N ALA A 296 0.24 -1.43 14.57
CA ALA A 296 -0.40 -0.38 15.35
C ALA A 296 -1.50 0.35 14.56
N SER A 297 -1.28 0.59 13.27
CA SER A 297 -2.27 1.18 12.36
C SER A 297 -3.56 0.35 12.33
N TYR A 298 -3.47 -0.99 12.33
CA TYR A 298 -4.67 -1.84 12.38
C TYR A 298 -5.47 -1.66 13.66
N TYR A 299 -4.80 -1.63 14.82
CA TYR A 299 -5.48 -1.43 16.10
C TYR A 299 -6.13 -0.05 16.17
N VAL A 300 -5.43 1.00 15.73
CA VAL A 300 -5.99 2.36 15.70
C VAL A 300 -7.20 2.42 14.77
N LYS A 301 -7.12 1.85 13.55
CA LYS A 301 -8.24 1.77 12.60
C LYS A 301 -9.43 1.03 13.21
N PHE A 302 -9.21 -0.14 13.80
CA PHE A 302 -10.26 -0.94 14.43
C PHE A 302 -10.93 -0.22 15.59
N THR A 303 -10.14 0.36 16.50
CA THR A 303 -10.65 1.15 17.62
C THR A 303 -11.42 2.38 17.14
N ALA A 304 -10.93 3.09 16.12
CA ALA A 304 -11.62 4.22 15.52
C ALA A 304 -12.99 3.82 14.93
N ILE A 305 -13.07 2.69 14.22
CA ILE A 305 -14.33 2.16 13.71
C ILE A 305 -15.29 1.82 14.85
N LEU A 306 -14.81 1.19 15.93
CA LEU A 306 -15.63 0.89 17.10
C LEU A 306 -16.17 2.17 17.76
N PHE A 307 -15.35 3.20 17.91
CA PHE A 307 -15.79 4.49 18.45
C PHE A 307 -16.76 5.21 17.51
N ALA A 308 -16.56 5.15 16.19
CA ALA A 308 -17.46 5.75 15.21
C ALA A 308 -18.82 5.06 15.20
N VAL A 309 -18.85 3.73 15.17
CA VAL A 309 -20.11 2.94 15.21
C VAL A 309 -20.79 3.08 16.57
N GLY A 310 -20.04 2.93 17.66
CA GLY A 310 -20.56 3.07 19.03
C GLY A 310 -21.09 4.48 19.30
N GLY A 311 -20.34 5.51 18.91
CA GLY A 311 -20.73 6.90 19.00
C GLY A 311 -21.94 7.24 18.11
N PHE A 312 -22.02 6.69 16.91
CA PHE A 312 -23.20 6.83 16.05
C PHE A 312 -24.44 6.15 16.65
N LEU A 313 -24.33 4.90 17.11
CA LEU A 313 -25.42 4.19 17.75
C LEU A 313 -25.86 4.88 19.05
N ALA A 314 -24.91 5.38 19.84
CA ALA A 314 -25.18 6.19 21.02
C ALA A 314 -25.85 7.53 20.64
N SER A 315 -25.43 8.21 19.58
CA SER A 315 -26.04 9.48 19.14
C SER A 315 -27.51 9.35 18.74
N ARG A 316 -27.90 8.20 18.17
CA ARG A 316 -29.29 7.92 17.79
C ARG A 316 -30.19 7.72 19.01
N ARG A 317 -29.61 7.57 20.21
CA ARG A 317 -30.32 7.41 21.48
C ARG A 317 -29.97 8.56 22.40
N THR A 318 -30.88 9.49 22.65
CA THR A 318 -30.68 10.47 23.71
C THR A 318 -30.59 9.77 25.06
N VAL A 319 -29.42 9.88 25.68
CA VAL A 319 -29.12 9.40 27.02
C VAL A 319 -29.51 10.49 28.01
N MET A 320 -30.44 10.22 28.93
CA MET A 320 -30.67 11.11 30.06
C MET A 320 -29.66 10.78 31.16
N TRP A 321 -28.72 11.68 31.39
CA TRP A 321 -27.89 11.66 32.59
C TRP A 321 -28.81 11.86 33.80
N LEU A 322 -28.58 11.10 34.86
CA LEU A 322 -29.47 11.07 36.01
C LEU A 322 -29.60 12.48 36.61
N GLU A 323 -30.79 13.08 36.52
CA GLU A 323 -31.12 14.21 37.38
C GLU A 323 -31.27 13.69 38.81
N VAL A 324 -30.58 14.33 39.75
CA VAL A 324 -30.58 13.93 41.15
C VAL A 324 -31.94 14.24 41.73
N ASP A 325 -32.81 13.23 41.77
CA ASP A 325 -34.06 13.29 42.50
C ASP A 325 -33.76 13.15 44.01
N HIS A 326 -33.75 14.27 44.71
CA HIS A 326 -33.49 14.34 46.16
C HIS A 326 -34.54 13.57 47.01
N THR A 327 -35.65 13.11 46.42
CA THR A 327 -36.73 12.42 47.12
C THR A 327 -36.64 10.90 47.10
N LYS A 328 -35.68 10.32 46.34
CA LYS A 328 -35.52 8.86 46.21
C LYS A 328 -34.08 8.41 46.44
N THR A 329 -33.86 7.58 47.47
CA THR A 329 -32.57 6.92 47.70
C THR A 329 -32.32 5.84 46.65
N GLN A 330 -31.32 6.05 45.78
CA GLN A 330 -30.90 5.07 44.78
C GLN A 330 -29.81 4.14 45.32
N SER A 331 -29.91 2.84 45.02
CA SER A 331 -28.89 1.87 45.39
C SER A 331 -27.61 2.05 44.55
N ILE A 332 -26.44 1.72 45.11
CA ILE A 332 -25.15 1.80 44.42
C ILE A 332 -25.15 0.94 43.15
N ALA A 333 -25.76 -0.25 43.20
CA ALA A 333 -25.94 -1.12 42.03
C ALA A 333 -26.75 -0.42 40.92
N SER A 334 -27.81 0.30 41.26
CA SER A 334 -28.61 1.03 40.26
C SER A 334 -27.83 2.19 39.62
N LYS A 335 -26.86 2.80 40.34
CA LYS A 335 -25.97 3.83 39.79
C LYS A 335 -24.95 3.22 38.82
N ILE A 336 -24.33 2.09 39.18
CA ILE A 336 -23.38 1.39 38.30
C ILE A 336 -24.07 0.92 37.01
N ILE A 337 -25.23 0.28 37.14
CA ILE A 337 -26.01 -0.19 35.98
C ILE A 337 -26.39 0.99 35.08
N ARG A 338 -26.81 2.13 35.64
CA ARG A 338 -27.18 3.31 34.84
C ARG A 338 -26.00 4.10 34.28
N MET A 339 -24.79 3.91 34.81
CA MET A 339 -23.57 4.48 34.25
C MET A 339 -23.16 3.79 32.94
N VAL A 340 -23.39 2.48 32.86
CA VAL A 340 -23.11 1.67 31.66
C VAL A 340 -24.33 1.60 30.71
N LEU A 341 -25.55 1.62 31.27
CA LEU A 341 -26.82 1.50 30.55
C LEU A 341 -27.83 2.56 31.04
N PRO A 342 -27.69 3.82 30.59
CA PRO A 342 -28.54 4.90 31.05
C PRO A 342 -29.96 4.82 30.47
N LYS A 343 -30.90 5.53 31.10
CA LYS A 343 -32.32 5.50 30.70
C LYS A 343 -32.52 6.13 29.31
N TYR A 344 -33.33 5.45 28.51
CA TYR A 344 -33.66 5.82 27.14
C TYR A 344 -34.67 6.96 27.09
N PHE A 345 -34.41 7.95 26.24
CA PHE A 345 -35.35 9.01 25.92
C PHE A 345 -35.80 8.83 24.44
N PRO A 346 -37.10 8.90 24.13
CA PRO A 346 -37.66 8.45 22.84
C PRO A 346 -37.43 9.39 21.65
N TYR A 347 -36.64 10.45 21.82
CA TYR A 347 -36.41 11.43 20.76
C TYR A 347 -35.01 11.23 20.15
N PRO A 348 -34.87 11.07 18.82
CA PRO A 348 -33.57 10.88 18.20
C PRO A 348 -32.74 12.16 18.34
N SER A 349 -31.55 12.07 18.96
CA SER A 349 -30.56 13.14 18.84
C SER A 349 -29.93 13.10 17.45
N ARG A 350 -29.72 14.28 16.87
CA ARG A 350 -29.01 14.48 15.59
C ARG A 350 -27.65 15.18 15.82
N ALA A 351 -27.17 15.21 17.07
CA ALA A 351 -26.00 15.99 17.45
C ALA A 351 -24.69 15.44 16.89
N LEU A 352 -24.60 14.13 16.63
CA LEU A 352 -23.46 13.49 16.00
C LEU A 352 -23.96 12.69 14.80
N ARG A 353 -23.44 13.00 13.62
CA ARG A 353 -23.63 12.18 12.42
C ARG A 353 -22.38 11.31 12.22
N PHE A 354 -22.52 10.18 11.53
CA PHE A 354 -21.39 9.27 11.32
C PHE A 354 -20.26 9.95 10.53
N ASP A 355 -20.61 10.84 9.62
CA ASP A 355 -19.68 11.61 8.80
C ASP A 355 -18.91 12.70 9.55
N MET A 356 -19.24 12.94 10.82
CA MET A 356 -18.46 13.83 11.70
C MET A 356 -17.28 13.09 12.36
N PHE A 357 -17.21 11.76 12.25
CA PHE A 357 -16.03 11.01 12.67
C PHE A 357 -14.97 11.11 11.58
N CYS A 358 -13.95 11.94 11.82
CA CYS A 358 -12.80 12.05 10.93
C CYS A 358 -11.98 10.77 10.98
N TYR A 359 -12.24 9.86 10.06
CA TYR A 359 -11.40 8.69 9.80
C TYR A 359 -10.39 9.06 8.72
N ASN A 360 -9.11 9.03 9.09
CA ASN A 360 -7.98 9.27 8.21
C ASN A 360 -8.08 10.60 7.42
N SER A 361 -7.95 11.73 8.12
CA SER A 361 -7.80 13.03 7.45
C SER A 361 -6.34 13.24 7.10
N ASP A 362 -6.02 13.36 5.81
CA ASP A 362 -4.68 13.72 5.32
C ASP A 362 -4.14 15.02 5.96
N ILE A 363 -5.02 15.86 6.51
CA ILE A 363 -4.67 17.05 7.30
C ILE A 363 -3.92 16.69 8.60
N PHE A 364 -4.26 15.58 9.26
CA PHE A 364 -3.52 15.10 10.43
C PHE A 364 -2.18 14.49 10.02
N SER A 365 -2.10 13.82 8.87
CA SER A 365 -0.86 13.30 8.30
C SER A 365 0.14 14.41 7.97
N ILE A 366 -0.32 15.55 7.44
CA ILE A 366 0.49 16.76 7.21
C ILE A 366 1.00 17.36 8.54
N LEU A 367 0.21 17.30 9.61
CA LEU A 367 0.58 17.85 10.92
C LEU A 367 1.54 16.96 11.74
N PHE A 368 1.59 15.65 11.47
CA PHE A 368 2.52 14.70 12.12
C PHE A 368 3.82 14.46 11.34
N ALA A 369 3.93 14.95 10.10
CA ALA A 369 5.16 14.94 9.31
C ALA A 369 6.39 15.70 9.88
N PRO A 370 6.33 16.52 10.96
CA PRO A 370 7.56 17.15 11.47
C PRO A 370 8.48 16.24 12.31
N ASN A 371 8.05 15.05 12.75
CA ASN A 371 8.74 14.35 13.86
C ASN A 371 9.36 12.97 13.55
N GLU A 372 9.44 12.54 12.29
CA GLU A 372 10.19 11.32 11.90
C GLU A 372 11.42 11.61 11.02
N PHE A 373 12.09 12.72 11.27
CA PHE A 373 13.43 12.98 10.73
C PHE A 373 14.40 13.28 11.88
N VAL A 374 14.98 12.22 12.44
CA VAL A 374 16.34 12.21 12.99
C VAL A 374 17.03 10.96 12.50
#